data_AF-A0A3Q8S345-F1
#
_entry.id   AF-A0A3Q8S345-F1
#
_cell.length_a   1.000
_cell.length_b   1.000
_cell.length_c   1.000
_cell.angle_alpha   90.00
_cell.angle_beta   90.00
_cell.angle_gamma   90.00
#
_symmetry.space_group_name_H-M   'P 1'
#
loop_
_entity.id
_entity.type
_entity.pdbx_description
1 polymer ?
#
loop_
_entity_poly.entity_id
_entity_poly.type
_entity_poly.pdbx_seq_one_letter_code
_entity_poly.pdbx_strand_id
1 'polypeptide(L)'
;MKKKYQIIVGILFFLITGCNSAKPEMTEPIIQNDVTLEGVDLIDDYMRVLKFYEQRDVLSTHRMAYLELKDHLGSIQTMEELKQFEDKLNAFAKELDDVYQMDEGARVYRKGLLIVDRGHCLPPSYEPGPRYEAENQFLYMQAAALKEGVVLTKISSYHTHEFQNQLYEGNKERYGIERAHRYGGQDGCSEHRSGYGFDIGGDDIETWNEMAFVETQAYQWLQNNAYQFGFILRYPEGKEAETGYAFQPWHYRYVGAISEKIIKANMSLDAYLNQFPF
;
A
#
# COMPACT_ATOMS: atom_id res chain seq x y z
N MET A 1 77.54 -4.39 -35.15
CA MET A 1 76.70 -4.78 -34.00
C MET A 1 76.65 -6.31 -33.92
N LYS A 2 76.43 -6.86 -32.72
CA LYS A 2 77.06 -8.08 -32.15
C LYS A 2 76.71 -9.44 -32.81
N LYS A 3 77.59 -10.42 -32.52
CA LYS A 3 77.88 -11.74 -33.13
C LYS A 3 76.80 -12.84 -33.01
N LYS A 4 76.87 -13.79 -33.98
CA LYS A 4 76.62 -15.27 -34.03
C LYS A 4 76.27 -15.98 -32.69
N TYR A 5 75.49 -17.07 -32.63
CA TYR A 5 75.70 -18.42 -33.22
C TYR A 5 74.41 -19.29 -33.15
N GLN A 6 74.33 -20.31 -34.02
CA GLN A 6 73.38 -21.45 -33.92
C GLN A 6 73.78 -22.41 -32.80
N ILE A 7 72.79 -23.01 -32.12
CA ILE A 7 72.91 -24.30 -31.43
C ILE A 7 71.62 -25.10 -31.70
N ILE A 8 71.79 -26.31 -32.23
CA ILE A 8 70.75 -27.36 -32.29
C ILE A 8 70.89 -28.20 -31.02
N VAL A 9 69.78 -28.42 -30.30
CA VAL A 9 69.64 -29.52 -29.34
C VAL A 9 68.21 -30.06 -29.50
N GLY A 10 68.08 -31.33 -29.87
CA GLY A 10 66.86 -32.11 -29.68
C GLY A 10 66.92 -32.87 -28.35
N ILE A 11 65.78 -33.10 -27.71
CA ILE A 11 65.45 -34.10 -26.67
C ILE A 11 63.93 -33.94 -26.42
N LEU A 12 63.09 -34.85 -26.89
CA LEU A 12 62.53 -36.04 -26.23
C LEU A 12 61.31 -35.76 -25.33
N PHE A 13 60.21 -36.45 -25.64
CA PHE A 13 58.93 -36.50 -24.94
C PHE A 13 59.07 -36.82 -23.45
N PHE A 14 58.30 -36.11 -22.60
CA PHE A 14 57.65 -36.70 -21.43
C PHE A 14 56.24 -36.09 -21.29
N LEU A 15 55.24 -36.90 -21.59
CA LEU A 15 53.87 -36.72 -21.09
C LEU A 15 53.92 -36.81 -19.58
N ILE A 16 53.39 -35.78 -18.90
CA ILE A 16 52.56 -35.82 -17.69
C ILE A 16 52.28 -34.34 -17.37
N THR A 17 51.05 -33.88 -17.57
CA THR A 17 50.37 -32.89 -16.70
C THR A 17 48.95 -32.72 -17.17
N GLY A 18 48.02 -32.67 -16.23
CA GLY A 18 46.64 -32.31 -16.51
C GLY A 18 45.63 -32.83 -15.49
N CYS A 19 45.95 -32.76 -14.19
CA CYS A 19 44.92 -32.79 -13.17
C CYS A 19 44.04 -31.56 -13.41
N ASN A 20 42.81 -31.75 -13.87
CA ASN A 20 41.85 -30.65 -14.04
C ASN A 20 41.60 -30.04 -12.67
N SER A 21 42.10 -28.83 -12.43
CA SER A 21 41.64 -27.99 -11.34
C SER A 21 40.21 -27.57 -11.66
N ALA A 22 39.24 -28.33 -11.16
CA ALA A 22 37.87 -27.84 -11.04
C ALA A 22 37.93 -26.54 -10.23
N LYS A 23 37.49 -25.42 -10.83
CA LYS A 23 37.25 -24.20 -10.07
C LYS A 23 36.21 -24.53 -8.99
N PRO A 24 36.38 -24.07 -7.74
CA PRO A 24 35.32 -24.22 -6.76
C PRO A 24 34.11 -23.46 -7.27
N GLU A 25 33.02 -24.18 -7.46
CA GLU A 25 31.70 -23.60 -7.64
C GLU A 25 31.36 -22.95 -6.30
N MET A 26 31.46 -21.62 -6.22
CA MET A 26 30.86 -20.89 -5.12
C MET A 26 29.36 -20.92 -5.34
N THR A 27 28.71 -21.97 -4.85
CA THR A 27 27.29 -21.89 -4.56
C THR A 27 27.17 -20.90 -3.40
N GLU A 28 26.78 -19.67 -3.69
CA GLU A 28 26.16 -18.82 -2.66
C GLU A 28 25.06 -19.67 -2.01
N PRO A 29 24.93 -19.64 -0.67
CA PRO A 29 23.84 -20.35 -0.03
C PRO A 29 22.55 -19.83 -0.65
N ILE A 30 21.76 -20.73 -1.23
CA ILE A 30 20.37 -20.43 -1.58
C ILE A 30 19.71 -20.14 -0.23
N ILE A 31 19.62 -18.85 0.13
CA ILE A 31 18.81 -18.43 1.26
C ILE A 31 17.38 -18.67 0.81
N GLN A 32 16.85 -19.84 1.16
CA GLN A 32 15.44 -20.13 0.98
C GLN A 32 14.70 -19.29 2.03
N ASN A 33 14.36 -18.06 1.64
CA ASN A 33 13.55 -17.16 2.46
C ASN A 33 12.20 -17.85 2.73
N ASP A 34 11.96 -18.24 3.98
CA ASP A 34 10.72 -18.88 4.45
C ASP A 34 9.58 -17.85 4.62
N VAL A 35 9.75 -16.66 4.05
CA VAL A 35 8.84 -15.51 4.11
C VAL A 35 8.10 -15.27 2.79
N THR A 36 7.92 -16.35 2.02
CA THR A 36 7.06 -16.36 0.84
C THR A 36 5.77 -17.12 1.14
N LEU A 37 4.62 -16.54 0.80
CA LEU A 37 3.32 -17.18 0.99
C LEU A 37 2.58 -17.19 -0.35
N GLU A 38 2.20 -18.36 -0.86
CA GLU A 38 1.48 -18.49 -2.13
C GLU A 38 2.16 -17.79 -3.32
N GLY A 39 3.50 -17.68 -3.30
CA GLY A 39 4.30 -16.99 -4.31
C GLY A 39 4.42 -15.47 -4.14
N VAL A 40 3.86 -14.91 -3.07
CA VAL A 40 4.02 -13.52 -2.65
C VAL A 40 5.27 -13.39 -1.78
N ASP A 41 6.17 -12.49 -2.17
CA ASP A 41 7.29 -12.04 -1.35
C ASP A 41 6.78 -11.03 -0.32
N LEU A 42 6.61 -11.47 0.93
CA LEU A 42 6.07 -10.64 2.00
C LEU A 42 7.04 -9.54 2.42
N ILE A 43 8.35 -9.71 2.21
CA ILE A 43 9.34 -8.66 2.53
C ILE A 43 9.13 -7.46 1.61
N ASP A 44 8.88 -7.69 0.32
CA ASP A 44 8.58 -6.61 -0.64
C ASP A 44 7.30 -5.85 -0.25
N ASP A 45 6.30 -6.53 0.31
CA ASP A 45 5.07 -5.88 0.79
C ASP A 45 5.37 -4.91 1.94
N TYR A 46 6.08 -5.36 2.98
CA TYR A 46 6.46 -4.47 4.08
C TYR A 46 7.43 -3.37 3.64
N MET A 47 8.30 -3.61 2.65
CA MET A 47 9.14 -2.57 2.06
C MET A 47 8.29 -1.49 1.40
N ARG A 48 7.20 -1.86 0.70
CA ARG A 48 6.27 -0.93 0.08
C ARG A 48 5.48 -0.14 1.11
N VAL A 49 5.10 -0.75 2.22
CA VAL A 49 4.49 -0.02 3.35
C VAL A 49 5.49 0.94 4.00
N LEU A 50 6.75 0.56 4.18
CA LEU A 50 7.74 1.50 4.73
C LEU A 50 7.94 2.73 3.82
N LYS A 51 7.84 2.58 2.50
CA LYS A 51 7.86 3.73 1.57
C LYS A 51 6.69 4.69 1.79
N PHE A 52 5.54 4.20 2.24
CA PHE A 52 4.41 5.05 2.61
C PHE A 52 4.78 5.99 3.77
N TYR A 53 5.56 5.52 4.75
CA TYR A 53 6.03 6.37 5.86
C TYR A 53 7.20 7.28 5.53
N GLU A 54 8.01 6.96 4.51
CA GLU A 54 9.09 7.85 4.06
C GLU A 54 8.56 9.21 3.57
N GLN A 55 7.33 9.23 3.05
CA GLN A 55 6.67 10.44 2.52
C GLN A 55 5.91 11.23 3.58
N ARG A 56 5.54 10.57 4.67
CA ARG A 56 4.99 11.20 5.87
C ARG A 56 6.15 11.93 6.56
N ASP A 57 5.92 13.03 7.27
CA ASP A 57 6.98 13.88 7.91
C ASP A 57 7.73 13.17 9.08
N VAL A 58 8.08 11.90 8.88
CA VAL A 58 8.91 11.03 9.70
C VAL A 58 10.34 11.56 9.75
N LEU A 59 10.75 12.38 8.78
CA LEU A 59 12.13 12.84 8.61
C LEU A 59 12.60 13.85 9.67
N SER A 60 11.71 14.38 10.51
CA SER A 60 12.09 15.31 11.59
C SER A 60 12.19 14.64 12.97
N THR A 61 11.18 13.88 13.41
CA THR A 61 11.08 13.37 14.80
C THR A 61 11.18 11.85 14.94
N HIS A 62 10.78 11.09 13.92
CA HIS A 62 10.68 9.62 13.98
C HIS A 62 11.67 8.90 13.05
N ARG A 63 12.64 9.65 12.50
CA ARG A 63 13.57 9.16 11.47
C ARG A 63 14.39 7.96 11.94
N MET A 64 14.83 7.96 13.20
CA MET A 64 15.64 6.86 13.74
C MET A 64 14.83 5.58 13.87
N ALA A 65 13.61 5.65 14.44
CA ALA A 65 12.72 4.50 14.53
C ALA A 65 12.36 3.93 13.14
N TYR A 66 12.16 4.79 12.14
CA TYR A 66 11.96 4.36 10.76
C TYR A 66 13.19 3.62 10.18
N LEU A 67 14.40 4.16 10.38
CA LEU A 67 15.63 3.52 9.89
C LEU A 67 15.85 2.17 10.57
N GLU A 68 15.57 2.06 11.88
CA GLU A 68 15.64 0.80 12.62
C GLU A 68 14.67 -0.25 12.08
N LEU A 69 13.43 0.14 11.75
CA LEU A 69 12.47 -0.75 11.09
C LEU A 69 12.99 -1.20 9.72
N LYS A 70 13.50 -0.27 8.91
CA LYS A 70 14.02 -0.56 7.58
C LYS A 70 15.21 -1.53 7.62
N ASP A 71 16.14 -1.31 8.55
CA ASP A 71 17.30 -2.18 8.75
C ASP A 71 16.87 -3.57 9.28
N HIS A 72 15.94 -3.61 10.24
CA HIS A 72 15.40 -4.86 10.77
C HIS A 72 14.71 -5.69 9.68
N LEU A 73 13.88 -5.07 8.82
CA LEU A 73 13.19 -5.75 7.72
C LEU A 73 14.17 -6.47 6.78
N GLY A 74 15.33 -5.85 6.49
CA GLY A 74 16.37 -6.44 5.65
C GLY A 74 17.10 -7.65 6.26
N SER A 75 16.87 -7.94 7.55
CA SER A 75 17.50 -9.05 8.28
C SER A 75 16.56 -10.24 8.55
N ILE A 76 15.26 -10.09 8.30
CA ILE A 76 14.24 -11.11 8.60
C ILE A 76 14.39 -12.32 7.68
N GLN A 77 14.34 -13.52 8.27
CA GLN A 77 14.43 -14.78 7.53
C GLN A 77 13.26 -15.73 7.81
N THR A 78 12.51 -15.51 8.89
CA THR A 78 11.43 -16.41 9.33
C THR A 78 10.09 -15.70 9.47
N MET A 79 8.99 -16.45 9.36
CA MET A 79 7.62 -15.92 9.59
C MET A 79 7.42 -15.40 11.02
N GLU A 80 8.09 -15.98 12.01
CA GLU A 80 8.02 -15.50 13.39
C GLU A 80 8.67 -14.13 13.56
N GLU A 81 9.85 -13.92 12.96
CA GLU A 81 10.50 -12.59 12.92
C GLU A 81 9.65 -11.58 12.13
N LEU A 82 9.02 -12.02 11.04
CA LEU A 82 8.13 -11.19 10.24
C LEU A 82 6.91 -10.73 11.03
N LYS A 83 6.30 -11.63 11.80
CA LYS A 83 5.21 -11.29 12.73
C LYS A 83 5.67 -10.25 13.75
N GLN A 84 6.82 -10.46 14.38
CA GLN A 84 7.35 -9.52 15.36
C GLN A 84 7.67 -8.15 14.74
N PHE A 85 8.12 -8.15 13.48
CA PHE A 85 8.30 -6.94 12.71
C PHE A 85 6.98 -6.23 12.45
N GLU A 86 5.92 -6.94 12.06
CA GLU A 86 4.60 -6.34 11.87
C GLU A 86 4.08 -5.72 13.18
N ASP A 87 4.23 -6.40 14.32
CA ASP A 87 3.85 -5.87 15.63
C ASP A 87 4.57 -4.52 15.91
N LYS A 88 5.87 -4.43 15.57
CA LYS A 88 6.65 -3.19 15.68
C LYS A 88 6.21 -2.11 14.69
N LEU A 89 5.91 -2.49 13.44
CA LEU A 89 5.46 -1.57 12.40
C LEU A 89 4.09 -0.97 12.74
N ASN A 90 3.16 -1.80 13.24
CA ASN A 90 1.84 -1.36 13.70
C ASN A 90 1.96 -0.40 14.90
N ALA A 91 2.88 -0.67 15.83
CA ALA A 91 3.16 0.23 16.95
C ALA A 91 3.74 1.57 16.48
N PHE A 92 4.68 1.55 15.53
CA PHE A 92 5.24 2.75 14.92
C PHE A 92 4.18 3.59 14.19
N ALA A 93 3.30 2.94 13.42
CA ALA A 93 2.19 3.60 12.74
C ALA A 93 1.27 4.32 13.73
N LYS A 94 1.00 3.68 14.88
CA LYS A 94 0.22 4.24 15.97
C LYS A 94 0.91 5.45 16.60
N GLU A 95 2.20 5.37 16.89
CA GLU A 95 3.01 6.46 17.47
C GLU A 95 2.97 7.71 16.57
N LEU A 96 3.10 7.54 15.25
CA LEU A 96 2.98 8.66 14.30
C LEU A 96 1.62 9.35 14.33
N ASP A 97 0.56 8.63 14.67
CA ASP A 97 -0.79 9.16 14.82
C ASP A 97 -1.06 9.70 16.25
N ASP A 98 -0.21 9.43 17.24
CA ASP A 98 -0.41 9.94 18.61
C ASP A 98 -0.19 11.46 18.71
N VAL A 99 0.46 12.05 17.71
CA VAL A 99 0.57 13.52 17.53
C VAL A 99 -0.81 14.22 17.53
N TYR A 100 -1.86 13.51 17.13
CA TYR A 100 -3.23 14.04 17.09
C TYR A 100 -3.96 14.04 18.45
N GLN A 101 -3.25 13.77 19.56
CA GLN A 101 -3.69 13.90 20.97
C GLN A 101 -5.17 13.56 21.22
N MET A 102 -5.44 12.30 21.49
CA MET A 102 -6.79 11.75 21.47
C MET A 102 -7.22 11.21 22.85
N ASP A 103 -8.53 11.26 23.13
CA ASP A 103 -9.16 10.45 24.19
C ASP A 103 -9.01 8.93 23.93
N GLU A 104 -9.28 8.09 24.93
CA GLU A 104 -9.27 6.63 24.79
C GLU A 104 -10.11 6.13 23.60
N GLY A 105 -9.50 5.30 22.75
CA GLY A 105 -10.15 4.69 21.60
C GLY A 105 -9.18 3.80 20.82
N ALA A 106 -9.69 2.70 20.26
CA ALA A 106 -8.86 1.74 19.53
C ALA A 106 -8.62 2.22 18.09
N ARG A 107 -7.35 2.35 17.70
CA ARG A 107 -6.92 2.37 16.29
C ARG A 107 -6.35 0.99 15.99
N VAL A 108 -6.75 0.42 14.86
CA VAL A 108 -6.23 -0.87 14.41
C VAL A 108 -5.38 -0.65 13.18
N TYR A 109 -4.20 -1.25 13.20
CA TYR A 109 -3.29 -1.28 12.07
C TYR A 109 -3.03 -2.73 11.70
N ARG A 110 -2.95 -3.01 10.40
CA ARG A 110 -2.48 -4.30 9.87
C ARG A 110 -1.45 -4.03 8.81
N LYS A 111 -0.32 -4.74 8.87
CA LYS A 111 0.84 -4.47 8.02
C LYS A 111 1.19 -2.97 7.96
N GLY A 112 1.05 -2.24 9.07
CA GLY A 112 1.22 -0.78 9.18
C GLY A 112 0.04 0.07 8.68
N LEU A 113 -0.87 -0.43 7.85
CA LEU A 113 -1.96 0.40 7.33
C LEU A 113 -3.08 0.57 8.36
N LEU A 114 -3.57 1.81 8.52
CA LEU A 114 -4.72 2.11 9.36
C LEU A 114 -5.99 1.47 8.78
N ILE A 115 -6.66 0.66 9.59
CA ILE A 115 -7.91 -0.02 9.26
C ILE A 115 -9.08 0.84 9.73
N VAL A 116 -9.98 1.14 8.79
CA VAL A 116 -11.24 1.83 9.07
C VAL A 116 -12.34 1.10 8.32
N ASP A 117 -13.20 0.43 9.08
CA ASP A 117 -14.34 -0.35 8.59
C ASP A 117 -15.42 -0.40 9.69
N ARG A 118 -16.46 -1.23 9.52
CA ARG A 118 -17.55 -1.36 10.50
C ARG A 118 -17.16 -2.00 11.83
N GLY A 119 -16.08 -2.78 11.87
CA GLY A 119 -15.53 -3.39 13.08
C GLY A 119 -14.45 -2.54 13.76
N HIS A 120 -13.86 -1.60 13.03
CA HIS A 120 -12.71 -0.81 13.45
C HIS A 120 -12.96 0.68 13.24
N CYS A 121 -13.93 1.23 13.96
CA CYS A 121 -14.26 2.65 13.87
C CYS A 121 -13.28 3.50 14.69
N LEU A 122 -12.86 4.62 14.10
CA LEU A 122 -11.99 5.61 14.73
C LEU A 122 -12.74 6.36 15.84
N PRO A 123 -12.07 6.73 16.95
CA PRO A 123 -12.70 7.54 17.97
C PRO A 123 -12.97 8.97 17.46
N PRO A 124 -14.00 9.66 17.97
CA PRO A 124 -14.34 11.03 17.56
C PRO A 124 -13.18 12.02 17.62
N SER A 125 -12.29 11.86 18.62
CA SER A 125 -11.10 12.68 18.84
C SER A 125 -10.00 12.50 17.78
N TYR A 126 -10.12 11.50 16.89
CA TYR A 126 -9.18 11.30 15.79
C TYR A 126 -9.45 12.30 14.67
N GLU A 127 -8.76 13.44 14.71
CA GLU A 127 -8.90 14.49 13.71
C GLU A 127 -7.56 14.75 12.99
N PRO A 128 -7.10 13.83 12.11
CA PRO A 128 -5.81 13.97 11.45
C PRO A 128 -5.76 15.08 10.41
N GLY A 129 -6.93 15.58 9.97
CA GLY A 129 -7.05 16.42 8.79
C GLY A 129 -6.76 15.67 7.48
N PRO A 130 -6.75 16.38 6.34
CA PRO A 130 -6.27 15.83 5.08
C PRO A 130 -4.83 15.34 5.18
N ARG A 131 -4.55 14.17 4.61
CA ARG A 131 -3.21 13.57 4.58
C ARG A 131 -2.45 14.12 3.38
N TYR A 132 -1.44 14.97 3.63
CA TYR A 132 -0.70 15.66 2.56
C TYR A 132 -0.08 14.70 1.55
N GLU A 133 0.42 13.55 2.00
CA GLU A 133 0.95 12.49 1.15
C GLU A 133 -0.10 11.96 0.16
N ALA A 134 -1.34 11.73 0.62
CA ALA A 134 -2.43 11.25 -0.22
C ALA A 134 -2.94 12.36 -1.15
N GLU A 135 -3.09 13.57 -0.63
CA GLU A 135 -3.52 14.75 -1.40
C GLU A 135 -2.54 15.07 -2.53
N ASN A 136 -1.23 15.01 -2.27
CA ASN A 136 -0.20 15.20 -3.29
C ASN A 136 -0.26 14.12 -4.37
N GLN A 137 -0.45 12.85 -3.99
CA GLN A 137 -0.58 11.77 -4.96
C GLN A 137 -1.85 11.89 -5.79
N PHE A 138 -2.97 12.36 -5.21
CA PHE A 138 -4.17 12.67 -5.98
C PHE A 138 -3.90 13.76 -7.03
N LEU A 139 -3.15 14.81 -6.70
CA LEU A 139 -2.78 15.86 -7.65
C LEU A 139 -1.92 15.31 -8.81
N TYR A 140 -0.97 14.41 -8.52
CA TYR A 140 -0.18 13.75 -9.56
C TYR A 140 -1.04 12.85 -10.45
N MET A 141 -1.98 12.11 -9.84
CA MET A 141 -2.93 11.25 -10.55
C MET A 141 -3.84 12.07 -11.48
N GLN A 142 -4.39 13.16 -10.98
CA GLN A 142 -5.22 14.10 -11.76
C GLN A 142 -4.44 14.69 -12.93
N ALA A 143 -3.19 15.11 -12.72
CA ALA A 143 -2.35 15.65 -13.78
C ALA A 143 -1.98 14.60 -14.84
N ALA A 144 -1.80 13.33 -14.45
CA ALA A 144 -1.54 12.24 -15.38
C ALA A 144 -2.77 11.92 -16.24
N ALA A 145 -3.94 11.78 -15.63
CA ALA A 145 -5.20 11.56 -16.35
C ALA A 145 -5.47 12.69 -17.36
N LEU A 146 -5.24 13.95 -16.94
CA LEU A 146 -5.47 15.11 -17.80
C LEU A 146 -4.56 15.11 -19.05
N LYS A 147 -3.33 14.60 -18.95
CA LYS A 147 -2.44 14.46 -20.12
C LYS A 147 -2.98 13.46 -21.16
N GLU A 148 -3.82 12.54 -20.72
CA GLU A 148 -4.51 11.57 -21.57
C GLU A 148 -5.93 12.03 -21.96
N GLY A 149 -6.30 13.27 -21.63
CA GLY A 149 -7.60 13.85 -21.95
C GLY A 149 -8.72 13.44 -21.00
N VAL A 150 -8.40 12.78 -19.87
CA VAL A 150 -9.37 12.34 -18.86
C VAL A 150 -9.40 13.32 -17.70
N VAL A 151 -10.58 13.82 -17.34
CA VAL A 151 -10.77 14.69 -16.17
C VAL A 151 -11.07 13.82 -14.95
N LEU A 152 -10.29 14.02 -13.88
CA LEU A 152 -10.60 13.49 -12.55
C LEU A 152 -10.94 14.65 -11.61
N THR A 153 -12.05 14.54 -10.91
CA THR A 153 -12.51 15.55 -9.94
C THR A 153 -12.57 14.93 -8.55
N LYS A 154 -11.95 15.58 -7.56
CA LYS A 154 -12.11 15.19 -6.16
C LYS A 154 -13.46 15.69 -5.66
N ILE A 155 -14.41 14.78 -5.46
CA ILE A 155 -15.74 15.11 -4.94
C ILE A 155 -15.64 15.36 -3.43
N SER A 156 -14.96 14.45 -2.72
CA SER A 156 -14.76 14.52 -1.28
C SER A 156 -13.43 13.85 -0.89
N SER A 157 -12.83 14.27 0.23
CA SER A 157 -11.73 13.56 0.88
C SER A 157 -11.94 13.55 2.40
N TYR A 158 -11.08 14.20 3.17
CA TYR A 158 -11.19 14.17 4.63
C TYR A 158 -12.54 14.70 5.13
N HIS A 159 -13.18 13.93 6.02
CA HIS A 159 -14.38 14.34 6.75
C HIS A 159 -14.04 14.50 8.23
N THR A 160 -14.47 15.61 8.84
CA THR A 160 -14.46 15.74 10.30
C THR A 160 -15.55 14.86 10.93
N HIS A 161 -15.45 14.66 12.23
CA HIS A 161 -16.50 14.04 13.04
C HIS A 161 -17.89 14.62 12.80
N GLU A 162 -18.01 15.94 12.89
CA GLU A 162 -19.28 16.62 12.78
C GLU A 162 -19.86 16.45 11.38
N PHE A 163 -19.02 16.56 10.35
CA PHE A 163 -19.46 16.44 8.96
C PHE A 163 -19.93 15.01 8.65
N GLN A 164 -19.19 13.98 9.06
CA GLN A 164 -19.58 12.59 8.82
C GLN A 164 -20.89 12.24 9.53
N ASN A 165 -21.10 12.72 10.75
CA ASN A 165 -22.38 12.56 11.46
C ASN A 165 -23.54 13.23 10.72
N GLN A 166 -23.38 14.49 10.31
CA GLN A 166 -24.42 15.21 9.57
C GLN A 166 -24.77 14.51 8.25
N LEU A 167 -23.76 14.06 7.51
CA LEU A 167 -23.94 13.31 6.26
C LEU A 167 -24.69 12.00 6.49
N TYR A 168 -24.32 11.25 7.52
CA TYR A 168 -24.94 9.98 7.85
C TYR A 168 -26.41 10.15 8.27
N GLU A 169 -26.72 11.10 9.16
CA GLU A 169 -28.08 11.43 9.57
C GLU A 169 -28.93 11.90 8.39
N GLY A 170 -28.42 12.81 7.56
CA GLY A 170 -29.12 13.28 6.36
C GLY A 170 -29.40 12.16 5.36
N ASN A 171 -28.46 11.22 5.17
CA ASN A 171 -28.67 10.05 4.32
C ASN A 171 -29.73 9.10 4.88
N LYS A 172 -29.79 8.92 6.21
CA LYS A 172 -30.86 8.13 6.84
C LYS A 172 -32.23 8.76 6.60
N GLU A 173 -32.34 10.07 6.76
CA GLU A 173 -33.59 10.80 6.53
C GLU A 173 -34.03 10.73 5.06
N ARG A 174 -33.08 10.90 4.14
CA ARG A 174 -33.37 10.97 2.69
C ARG A 174 -33.61 9.60 2.05
N TYR A 175 -32.82 8.59 2.44
CA TYR A 175 -32.75 7.30 1.75
C TYR A 175 -33.13 6.10 2.60
N GLY A 176 -33.39 6.31 3.90
CA GLY A 176 -33.64 5.26 4.87
C GLY A 176 -32.35 4.66 5.44
N ILE A 177 -32.49 4.06 6.62
CA ILE A 177 -31.38 3.50 7.40
C ILE A 177 -30.60 2.42 6.65
N GLU A 178 -31.28 1.56 5.90
CA GLU A 178 -30.65 0.47 5.14
C GLU A 178 -29.66 1.00 4.09
N ARG A 179 -30.09 1.99 3.28
CA ARG A 179 -29.22 2.56 2.24
C ARG A 179 -28.10 3.40 2.84
N ALA A 180 -28.40 4.16 3.90
CA ALA A 180 -27.40 4.93 4.63
C ALA A 180 -26.31 4.03 5.22
N HIS A 181 -26.68 2.92 5.85
CA HIS A 181 -25.70 1.95 6.36
C HIS A 181 -24.92 1.24 5.26
N ARG A 182 -25.60 0.86 4.17
CA ARG A 182 -25.00 0.05 3.09
C ARG A 182 -23.90 0.77 2.32
N TYR A 183 -24.05 2.07 2.11
CA TYR A 183 -23.10 2.90 1.34
C TYR A 183 -22.31 3.89 2.21
N GLY A 184 -22.87 4.34 3.32
CA GLY A 184 -22.25 5.31 4.20
C GLY A 184 -21.74 4.66 5.49
N GLY A 185 -20.60 5.14 5.97
CA GLY A 185 -20.15 4.85 7.34
C GLY A 185 -20.85 5.75 8.35
N GLN A 186 -21.21 5.18 9.50
CA GLN A 186 -21.36 6.00 10.70
C GLN A 186 -20.04 6.71 11.01
N ASP A 187 -20.09 7.69 11.89
CA ASP A 187 -18.89 8.35 12.33
C ASP A 187 -17.85 7.36 12.90
N GLY A 188 -16.58 7.63 12.59
CA GLY A 188 -15.47 6.74 12.88
C GLY A 188 -15.33 5.55 11.93
N CYS A 189 -16.42 5.04 11.35
CA CYS A 189 -16.40 3.85 10.48
C CYS A 189 -16.27 4.17 8.98
N SER A 190 -16.26 5.45 8.62
CA SER A 190 -16.06 5.96 7.25
C SER A 190 -14.57 6.18 6.98
N GLU A 191 -14.04 5.66 5.87
CA GLU A 191 -12.63 5.85 5.53
C GLU A 191 -12.24 7.33 5.35
N HIS A 192 -13.19 8.22 5.04
CA HIS A 192 -12.93 9.65 4.98
C HIS A 192 -12.42 10.23 6.32
N ARG A 193 -12.79 9.64 7.47
CA ARG A 193 -12.26 10.01 8.79
C ARG A 193 -10.76 9.77 8.92
N SER A 194 -10.18 8.87 8.11
CA SER A 194 -8.73 8.60 8.11
C SER A 194 -7.89 9.68 7.41
N GLY A 195 -8.54 10.45 6.53
CA GLY A 195 -7.89 11.35 5.57
C GLY A 195 -7.25 10.64 4.37
N TYR A 196 -7.40 9.31 4.25
CA TYR A 196 -6.91 8.52 3.10
C TYR A 196 -8.02 8.09 2.13
N GLY A 197 -9.30 8.30 2.46
CA GLY A 197 -10.45 8.02 1.59
C GLY A 197 -10.79 9.21 0.69
N PHE A 198 -11.09 8.93 -0.59
CA PHE A 198 -11.38 9.91 -1.63
C PHE A 198 -12.58 9.44 -2.46
N ASP A 199 -13.59 10.29 -2.61
CA ASP A 199 -14.58 10.11 -3.67
C ASP A 199 -14.12 10.88 -4.92
N ILE A 200 -14.00 10.16 -6.03
CA ILE A 200 -13.47 10.67 -7.29
C ILE A 200 -14.53 10.56 -8.37
N GLY A 201 -14.79 11.67 -9.05
CA GLY A 201 -15.69 11.78 -10.19
C GLY A 201 -14.98 12.20 -11.47
N GLY A 202 -15.75 12.35 -12.55
CA GLY A 202 -15.29 12.86 -13.84
C GLY A 202 -15.62 14.33 -14.05
N ASP A 203 -15.73 14.71 -15.32
CA ASP A 203 -16.28 16.00 -15.79
C ASP A 203 -17.80 16.08 -15.70
N ASP A 204 -18.51 14.94 -15.80
CA ASP A 204 -19.96 14.87 -15.65
C ASP A 204 -20.39 14.76 -14.18
N ILE A 205 -20.88 15.88 -13.64
CA ILE A 205 -21.39 15.99 -12.26
C ILE A 205 -22.60 15.08 -11.98
N GLU A 206 -23.39 14.72 -12.99
CA GLU A 206 -24.57 13.85 -12.81
C GLU A 206 -24.16 12.39 -12.52
N THR A 207 -22.89 12.04 -12.76
CA THR A 207 -22.35 10.71 -12.45
C THR A 207 -21.65 10.65 -11.09
N TRP A 208 -21.47 11.77 -10.40
CA TRP A 208 -20.72 11.82 -9.15
C TRP A 208 -21.45 11.07 -8.04
N ASN A 209 -20.74 10.15 -7.38
CA ASN A 209 -21.29 9.27 -6.34
C ASN A 209 -22.50 8.43 -6.80
N GLU A 210 -22.61 8.18 -8.11
CA GLU A 210 -23.68 7.40 -8.71
C GLU A 210 -23.12 6.18 -9.45
N MET A 211 -23.94 5.13 -9.56
CA MET A 211 -23.54 3.90 -10.28
C MET A 211 -23.19 4.16 -11.74
N ALA A 212 -23.79 5.18 -12.36
CA ALA A 212 -23.49 5.60 -13.73
C ALA A 212 -22.02 5.98 -13.94
N PHE A 213 -21.27 6.27 -12.86
CA PHE A 213 -19.84 6.54 -12.94
C PHE A 213 -19.05 5.43 -13.64
N VAL A 214 -19.48 4.16 -13.54
CA VAL A 214 -18.79 3.02 -14.19
C VAL A 214 -18.69 3.13 -15.71
N GLU A 215 -19.60 3.88 -16.34
CA GLU A 215 -19.64 4.06 -17.79
C GLU A 215 -18.72 5.20 -18.27
N THR A 216 -18.11 5.94 -17.33
CA THR A 216 -17.30 7.11 -17.65
C THR A 216 -15.87 6.74 -18.02
N GLN A 217 -15.22 7.60 -18.82
CA GLN A 217 -13.79 7.50 -19.10
C GLN A 217 -12.95 7.65 -17.82
N ALA A 218 -13.40 8.47 -16.87
CA ALA A 218 -12.74 8.67 -15.59
C ALA A 218 -12.65 7.37 -14.79
N TYR A 219 -13.76 6.63 -14.66
CA TYR A 219 -13.75 5.33 -13.99
C TYR A 219 -12.83 4.32 -14.69
N GLN A 220 -12.94 4.19 -16.01
CA GLN A 220 -12.10 3.27 -16.78
C GLN A 220 -10.60 3.62 -16.64
N TRP A 221 -10.26 4.90 -16.61
CA TRP A 221 -8.89 5.34 -16.40
C TRP A 221 -8.39 5.00 -14.99
N LEU A 222 -9.20 5.24 -13.96
CA LEU A 222 -8.85 4.92 -12.57
C LEU A 222 -8.61 3.42 -12.38
N GLN A 223 -9.44 2.55 -12.96
CA GLN A 223 -9.25 1.09 -12.86
C GLN A 223 -7.89 0.63 -13.38
N ASN A 224 -7.35 1.31 -14.39
CA ASN A 224 -6.08 0.94 -15.02
C ASN A 224 -4.86 1.67 -14.43
N ASN A 225 -5.06 2.82 -13.77
CA ASN A 225 -3.95 3.71 -13.44
C ASN A 225 -3.86 4.15 -11.98
N ALA A 226 -4.95 4.09 -11.20
CA ALA A 226 -4.99 4.66 -9.85
C ALA A 226 -3.90 4.07 -8.92
N TYR A 227 -3.59 2.78 -9.08
CA TYR A 227 -2.56 2.09 -8.29
C TYR A 227 -1.16 2.65 -8.52
N GLN A 228 -0.87 3.24 -9.68
CA GLN A 228 0.44 3.86 -9.95
C GLN A 228 0.68 5.08 -9.04
N PHE A 229 -0.40 5.66 -8.51
CA PHE A 229 -0.40 6.79 -7.59
C PHE A 229 -0.74 6.37 -6.15
N GLY A 230 -0.77 5.07 -5.86
CA GLY A 230 -1.03 4.58 -4.51
C GLY A 230 -2.50 4.42 -4.15
N PHE A 231 -3.42 4.56 -5.10
CA PHE A 231 -4.86 4.43 -4.86
C PHE A 231 -5.40 3.07 -5.28
N ILE A 232 -6.36 2.55 -4.53
CA ILE A 232 -7.13 1.35 -4.87
C ILE A 232 -8.62 1.66 -4.84
N LEU A 233 -9.41 0.97 -5.67
CA LEU A 233 -10.86 0.95 -5.52
C LEU A 233 -11.19 0.21 -4.22
N ARG A 234 -11.63 0.94 -3.19
CA ARG A 234 -11.72 0.40 -1.83
C ARG A 234 -12.87 -0.59 -1.65
N TYR A 235 -13.99 -0.34 -2.33
CA TYR A 235 -15.21 -1.13 -2.26
C TYR A 235 -15.54 -1.68 -3.65
N PRO A 236 -14.85 -2.75 -4.11
CA PRO A 236 -15.08 -3.35 -5.43
C PRO A 236 -16.36 -4.19 -5.48
N GLU A 237 -16.85 -4.44 -6.70
CA GLU A 237 -18.05 -5.24 -6.93
C GLU A 237 -17.92 -6.67 -6.40
N GLY A 238 -18.99 -7.20 -5.81
CA GLY A 238 -19.02 -8.56 -5.26
C GLY A 238 -18.24 -8.76 -3.95
N LYS A 239 -17.62 -7.71 -3.39
CA LYS A 239 -16.80 -7.80 -2.16
C LYS A 239 -17.46 -7.23 -0.90
N GLU A 240 -18.76 -6.90 -0.95
CA GLU A 240 -19.49 -6.30 0.18
C GLU A 240 -19.42 -7.14 1.48
N ALA A 241 -19.40 -8.47 1.37
CA ALA A 241 -19.24 -9.35 2.52
C ALA A 241 -17.86 -9.25 3.20
N GLU A 242 -16.83 -8.86 2.44
CA GLU A 242 -15.46 -8.68 2.93
C GLU A 242 -15.26 -7.27 3.47
N THR A 243 -15.72 -6.25 2.73
CA THR A 243 -15.46 -4.83 3.03
C THR A 243 -16.47 -4.23 4.01
N GLY A 244 -17.64 -4.85 4.14
CA GLY A 244 -18.78 -4.31 4.87
C GLY A 244 -19.53 -3.20 4.14
N TYR A 245 -19.10 -2.76 2.95
CA TYR A 245 -19.77 -1.71 2.20
C TYR A 245 -20.11 -2.19 0.79
N ALA A 246 -21.25 -1.74 0.26
CA ALA A 246 -21.62 -2.01 -1.12
C ALA A 246 -20.58 -1.45 -2.09
N PHE A 247 -20.62 -1.96 -3.32
CA PHE A 247 -19.80 -1.46 -4.42
C PHE A 247 -19.95 0.06 -4.56
N GLN A 248 -18.81 0.77 -4.56
CA GLN A 248 -18.74 2.22 -4.73
C GLN A 248 -17.66 2.55 -5.76
N PRO A 249 -18.02 2.65 -7.06
CA PRO A 249 -17.06 2.86 -8.14
C PRO A 249 -16.26 4.17 -8.04
N TRP A 250 -16.76 5.13 -7.25
CA TRP A 250 -16.16 6.43 -6.99
C TRP A 250 -15.19 6.43 -5.79
N HIS A 251 -15.24 5.45 -4.89
CA HIS A 251 -14.53 5.51 -3.61
C HIS A 251 -13.16 4.83 -3.67
N TYR A 252 -12.10 5.63 -3.54
CA TYR A 252 -10.71 5.20 -3.61
C TYR A 252 -9.98 5.44 -2.28
N ARG A 253 -9.15 4.46 -1.91
CA ARG A 253 -8.31 4.50 -0.71
C ARG A 253 -6.86 4.67 -1.10
N TYR A 254 -6.19 5.67 -0.53
CA TYR A 254 -4.74 5.78 -0.60
C TYR A 254 -4.08 4.77 0.37
N VAL A 255 -3.24 3.90 -0.20
CA VAL A 255 -2.42 2.90 0.52
C VAL A 255 -0.94 3.01 0.15
N GLY A 256 -0.57 3.93 -0.74
CA GLY A 256 0.81 4.11 -1.20
C GLY A 256 1.30 2.94 -2.07
N ALA A 257 2.59 2.63 -1.98
CA ALA A 257 3.27 1.74 -2.92
C ALA A 257 2.80 0.26 -2.91
N ILE A 258 2.01 -0.13 -1.90
CA ILE A 258 1.43 -1.48 -1.79
C ILE A 258 0.19 -1.66 -2.70
N SER A 259 -0.41 -0.58 -3.18
CA SER A 259 -1.57 -0.61 -4.10
C SER A 259 -1.37 -1.52 -5.31
N GLU A 260 -0.18 -1.53 -5.92
CA GLU A 260 0.17 -2.41 -7.04
C GLU A 260 0.01 -3.89 -6.69
N LYS A 261 0.41 -4.28 -5.47
CA LYS A 261 0.31 -5.66 -5.02
C LYS A 261 -1.13 -6.06 -4.75
N ILE A 262 -1.89 -5.18 -4.11
CA ILE A 262 -3.32 -5.38 -3.82
C ILE A 262 -4.11 -5.59 -5.12
N ILE A 263 -3.90 -4.73 -6.12
CA ILE A 263 -4.57 -4.85 -7.42
C ILE A 263 -4.15 -6.13 -8.15
N LYS A 264 -2.86 -6.48 -8.16
CA LYS A 264 -2.39 -7.73 -8.79
C LYS A 264 -2.92 -8.99 -8.11
N ALA A 265 -3.13 -8.95 -6.81
CA ALA A 265 -3.75 -10.04 -6.06
C ALA A 265 -5.25 -10.20 -6.36
N ASN A 266 -5.89 -9.20 -7.00
CA ASN A 266 -7.32 -9.17 -7.29
C ASN A 266 -8.17 -9.36 -6.01
N MET A 267 -7.76 -8.71 -4.93
CA MET A 267 -8.40 -8.79 -3.61
C MET A 267 -8.93 -7.44 -3.16
N SER A 268 -9.92 -7.47 -2.26
CA SER A 268 -10.24 -6.30 -1.45
C SER A 268 -9.06 -5.96 -0.53
N LEU A 269 -8.99 -4.72 -0.03
CA LEU A 269 -8.00 -4.34 0.97
C LEU A 269 -8.09 -5.25 2.21
N ASP A 270 -9.32 -5.56 2.64
CA ASP A 270 -9.58 -6.39 3.82
C ASP A 270 -9.05 -7.81 3.63
N ALA A 271 -9.36 -8.44 2.50
CA ALA A 271 -8.84 -9.77 2.19
C ALA A 271 -7.32 -9.78 2.07
N TYR A 272 -6.72 -8.74 1.46
CA TYR A 272 -5.27 -8.63 1.32
C TYR A 272 -4.56 -8.48 2.68
N LEU A 273 -5.10 -7.62 3.56
CA LEU A 273 -4.49 -7.37 4.86
C LEU A 273 -4.68 -8.51 5.86
N ASN A 274 -5.68 -9.37 5.65
CA ASN A 274 -5.90 -10.61 6.41
C ASN A 274 -5.09 -11.80 5.85
N GLN A 275 -4.24 -11.59 4.84
CA GLN A 275 -3.31 -12.62 4.44
C GLN A 275 -2.21 -12.75 5.49
N PHE A 276 -1.98 -14.00 5.89
CA PHE A 276 -0.98 -14.37 6.89
C PHE A 276 0.37 -13.65 6.70
N PRO A 277 1.04 -13.25 7.79
CA PRO A 277 0.66 -13.53 9.17
C PRO A 277 -0.14 -12.31 9.68
N PHE A 278 -1.46 -12.18 9.56
CA PHE A 278 -2.58 -12.93 10.15
C PHE A 278 -3.90 -12.46 9.54
#